data_AF-A0A937ERG5-F1
#
_entry.id   AF-A0A937ERG5-F1
#
_cell.length_a   1.000
_cell.length_b   1.000
_cell.length_c   1.000
_cell.angle_alpha   90.00
_cell.angle_beta   90.00
_cell.angle_gamma   90.00
#
_symmetry.space_group_name_H-M   'P 1'
#
loop_
_entity.id
_entity.type
_entity.pdbx_description
1 polymer ?
#
loop_
_entity_poly.entity_id
_entity_poly.type
_entity_poly.pdbx_seq_one_letter_code
_entity_poly.pdbx_strand_id
1 'polypeptide(L)'
;VQALFDRWVRLMDAATEDPDRPLGTIDLLTPEEHQHLLTDFNDTALPLPEASLGELFTRQAARTPDAPALTDADAGSTLTYAQL
;
A
#
# COMPACT_ATOMS: atom_id res chain seq x y z
N VAL A 1 17.36 0.20 -17.95
CA VAL A 1 18.72 0.74 -18.20
C VAL A 1 18.67 2.20 -18.64
N GLN A 2 17.81 2.60 -19.58
CA GLN A 2 17.67 4.00 -20.01
C GLN A 2 17.45 4.99 -18.85
N ALA A 3 16.48 4.73 -17.97
CA ALA A 3 16.22 5.58 -16.80
C ALA A 3 17.43 5.77 -15.86
N LEU A 4 18.34 4.78 -15.77
CA LEU A 4 19.55 4.92 -14.96
C LEU A 4 20.52 5.95 -15.58
N PHE A 5 20.66 5.93 -16.91
CA PHE A 5 21.48 6.89 -17.62
C PHE A 5 20.89 8.29 -17.60
N ASP A 6 19.56 8.42 -17.70
CA ASP A 6 18.88 9.73 -17.61
C ASP A 6 19.11 10.37 -16.23
N ARG A 7 19.05 9.58 -15.15
CA ARG A 7 19.36 10.04 -13.78
C ARG A 7 20.85 10.35 -13.59
N TRP A 8 21.73 9.58 -14.24
CA TRP A 8 23.17 9.86 -14.23
C TRP A 8 23.50 11.21 -14.89
N VAL A 9 22.90 11.51 -16.04
CA VAL A 9 23.07 12.81 -16.71
C VAL A 9 22.60 13.96 -15.81
N ARG A 10 21.42 13.84 -15.18
CA ARG A 10 20.91 14.84 -14.23
C ARG A 10 21.85 15.10 -13.05
N LEU A 11 22.45 14.03 -12.51
CA LEU A 11 23.44 14.16 -11.44
C LEU A 11 24.67 14.96 -11.90
N MET A 12 25.18 14.68 -13.11
CA MET A 12 26.33 15.40 -13.67
C MET A 12 25.99 16.86 -13.99
N ASP A 13 24.80 17.13 -14.53
CA ASP A 13 24.34 18.49 -14.79
C ASP A 13 24.25 19.29 -13.49
N ALA A 14 23.58 18.75 -12.46
CA ALA A 14 23.45 19.43 -11.17
C ALA A 14 24.80 19.63 -10.45
N ALA A 15 25.73 18.68 -10.57
CA ALA A 15 27.06 18.78 -9.97
C ALA A 15 27.99 19.77 -10.69
N THR A 16 27.76 20.03 -11.98
CA THR A 16 28.54 21.02 -12.76
C THR A 16 27.97 22.42 -12.67
N GLU A 17 26.66 22.55 -12.47
CA GLU A 17 25.98 23.84 -12.26
C GLU A 17 26.28 24.45 -10.89
N ASP A 18 26.31 23.63 -9.83
CA ASP A 18 26.65 24.05 -8.47
C ASP A 18 27.56 23.02 -7.78
N PRO A 19 28.90 23.15 -7.94
CA PRO A 19 29.87 22.19 -7.42
C PRO A 19 29.94 22.09 -5.89
N ASP A 20 29.49 23.13 -5.17
CA ASP A 20 29.51 23.17 -3.71
C ASP A 20 28.21 22.60 -3.10
N ARG A 21 27.20 22.30 -3.92
CA ARG A 21 25.94 21.69 -3.49
C ARG A 21 26.18 20.30 -2.87
N PRO A 22 25.64 20.01 -1.67
CA PRO A 22 25.70 18.67 -1.11
C PRO A 22 24.98 17.66 -2.02
N LEU A 23 25.68 16.60 -2.42
CA LEU A 23 25.16 15.58 -3.35
C LEU A 23 23.81 14.99 -2.93
N GLY A 24 23.58 14.81 -1.62
CA GLY A 24 22.34 14.26 -1.08
C GLY A 24 21.11 15.14 -1.26
N THR A 25 21.27 16.37 -1.77
CA THR A 25 20.16 17.29 -2.04
C THR A 25 19.75 17.31 -3.51
N ILE A 26 20.46 16.60 -4.39
CA ILE A 26 20.17 16.58 -5.83
C ILE A 26 18.99 15.65 -6.09
N ASP A 27 17.92 16.20 -6.66
CA ASP A 27 16.76 15.42 -7.10
C ASP A 27 17.12 14.63 -8.36
N LEU A 28 17.41 13.34 -8.17
CA LEU A 28 17.81 12.44 -9.25
C LEU A 28 16.63 12.03 -10.14
N LEU A 29 15.46 11.88 -9.54
CA LEU A 29 14.25 11.46 -10.23
C LEU A 29 13.67 12.63 -11.02
N THR A 30 13.06 12.32 -12.15
CA THR A 30 12.30 13.35 -12.87
C THR A 30 11.06 13.75 -12.07
N PRO A 31 10.48 14.95 -12.30
CA PRO A 31 9.22 15.34 -11.70
C PRO A 31 8.11 14.29 -11.94
N GLU A 32 8.08 13.68 -13.12
CA GLU A 32 7.13 12.62 -13.47
C GLU A 32 7.39 11.33 -12.69
N GLU A 33 8.64 10.91 -12.53
CA GLU A 33 9.01 9.77 -11.69
C GLU A 33 8.65 10.01 -10.21
N HIS A 34 8.90 11.23 -9.71
CA HIS A 34 8.49 11.64 -8.37
C HIS A 34 6.97 11.58 -8.20
N GLN A 35 6.22 12.13 -9.15
CA GLN A 35 4.77 12.10 -9.13
C GLN A 35 4.25 10.67 -9.12
N HIS A 36 4.79 9.80 -9.97
CA HIS A 36 4.37 8.42 -10.06
C HIS A 36 4.58 7.67 -8.74
N LEU A 37 5.73 7.84 -8.09
CA LEU A 37 6.04 7.16 -6.83
C LEU A 37 5.27 7.72 -5.63
N LEU A 38 5.05 9.03 -5.59
CA LEU A 38 4.41 9.67 -4.44
C LEU A 38 2.90 9.71 -4.54
N THR A 39 2.36 9.76 -5.75
CA THR A 39 0.92 9.94 -6.00
C THR A 39 0.33 8.67 -6.57
N ASP A 40 0.70 8.30 -7.81
CA ASP A 40 0.02 7.22 -8.54
C ASP A 40 0.14 5.88 -7.82
N PHE A 41 1.33 5.56 -7.28
CA PHE A 41 1.55 4.33 -6.53
C PHE A 41 0.80 4.32 -5.19
N ASN A 42 0.61 5.49 -4.58
CA ASN A 42 -0.05 5.64 -3.28
C ASN A 42 -1.55 5.91 -3.40
N ASP A 43 -2.11 6.01 -4.61
CA ASP A 43 -3.54 6.18 -4.86
C ASP A 43 -4.31 4.88 -4.58
N THR A 44 -4.34 4.53 -3.29
CA THR A 44 -4.93 3.31 -2.73
C THR A 44 -6.16 3.63 -1.88
N ALA A 45 -6.61 4.89 -1.93
CA ALA A 45 -7.75 5.35 -1.18
C ALA A 45 -9.03 4.66 -1.66
N LEU A 46 -9.64 3.87 -0.77
CA LEU A 46 -10.91 3.21 -1.01
C LEU A 46 -11.89 3.62 0.10
N PRO A 47 -13.13 4.03 -0.24
CA PRO A 47 -14.13 4.34 0.77
C PRO A 47 -14.43 3.08 1.58
N LEU A 48 -14.21 3.16 2.89
CA LEU A 48 -14.55 2.09 3.83
C LEU A 48 -15.83 2.44 4.58
N PRO A 49 -16.64 1.45 4.97
CA PRO A 49 -17.79 1.69 5.84
C PRO A 49 -17.35 2.32 7.17
N GLU A 50 -18.10 3.32 7.65
CA GLU A 50 -18.00 3.82 9.02
C GLU A 50 -18.60 2.81 9.99
N ALA A 51 -17.89 1.71 10.22
CA ALA A 51 -18.32 0.63 11.09
C ALA A 51 -17.14 0.01 11.83
N SER A 52 -17.38 -0.41 13.06
CA SER A 52 -16.39 -1.20 13.79
C SER A 52 -16.26 -2.61 13.19
N LEU A 53 -15.11 -3.26 13.41
CA LEU A 53 -14.94 -4.68 13.04
C LEU A 53 -16.00 -5.58 13.68
N GLY A 54 -16.39 -5.28 14.93
CA GLY A 54 -17.46 -6.01 15.62
C GLY A 54 -18.81 -5.88 14.90
N GLU A 55 -19.17 -4.67 14.46
CA GLU A 55 -20.40 -4.46 13.68
C GLU A 55 -20.37 -5.20 12.33
N LEU A 56 -19.24 -5.16 11.63
CA LEU A 56 -19.09 -5.88 10.36
C LEU A 56 -19.23 -7.40 10.58
N PHE A 57 -18.67 -7.92 11.66
CA PHE A 57 -18.81 -9.32 12.05
C PHE A 57 -20.27 -9.67 12.36
N THR A 58 -20.96 -8.88 13.18
CA THR A 58 -22.39 -9.11 13.49
C THR A 58 -23.26 -9.07 12.25
N ARG A 59 -23.01 -8.14 11.31
CA ARG A 59 -23.71 -8.09 10.02
C ARG A 59 -23.46 -9.36 9.21
N GLN A 60 -22.23 -9.88 9.19
CA GLN A 60 -21.92 -11.14 8.50
C GLN A 60 -22.63 -12.32 9.16
N ALA A 61 -22.60 -12.41 10.49
CA ALA A 61 -23.27 -13.48 11.22
C ALA A 61 -24.79 -13.50 10.99
N ALA A 62 -25.42 -12.32 10.93
CA ALA A 62 -26.83 -12.21 10.59
C ALA A 62 -27.13 -12.61 9.14
N ARG A 63 -26.21 -12.35 8.20
CA ARG A 63 -26.38 -12.67 6.77
C ARG A 63 -26.25 -14.16 6.47
N THR A 64 -25.31 -14.84 7.12
CA THR A 64 -25.00 -16.25 6.86
C THR A 64 -24.74 -17.01 8.16
N PRO A 65 -25.77 -17.20 9.01
CA PRO A 65 -25.60 -17.77 10.34
C PRO A 65 -25.04 -19.19 10.33
N ASP A 66 -25.47 -20.01 9.37
CA ASP A 66 -25.08 -21.42 9.26
C ASP A 66 -23.79 -21.64 8.46
N ALA A 67 -23.16 -20.57 7.93
CA ALA A 67 -21.91 -20.70 7.20
C ALA A 67 -20.74 -20.97 8.16
N PRO A 68 -19.74 -21.79 7.77
CA PRO A 68 -18.57 -22.04 8.59
C PRO A 68 -17.77 -20.75 8.78
N ALA A 69 -17.43 -20.43 10.02
CA ALA A 69 -16.72 -19.22 10.41
C ALA A 69 -15.31 -19.50 10.95
N LEU A 70 -15.14 -20.60 11.68
CA LEU A 70 -13.85 -21.00 12.24
C LEU A 70 -13.72 -22.53 12.22
N THR A 71 -12.61 -23.04 11.70
CA THR A 71 -12.26 -24.45 11.74
C THR A 71 -11.00 -24.63 12.56
N ASP A 72 -11.09 -25.44 13.60
CA ASP A 72 -9.94 -25.90 14.38
C ASP A 72 -9.39 -27.16 13.71
N ALA A 73 -8.19 -27.06 13.13
CA ALA A 73 -7.54 -28.16 12.43
C ALA A 73 -7.07 -29.27 13.39
N ASP A 74 -6.76 -28.94 14.65
CA ASP A 74 -6.26 -29.90 15.64
C ASP A 74 -7.43 -30.66 16.29
N ALA A 75 -8.53 -29.96 16.60
CA ALA A 75 -9.73 -30.57 17.16
C ALA A 75 -10.67 -31.17 16.09
N GLY A 76 -10.46 -30.84 14.81
CA GLY A 76 -11.33 -31.27 13.70
C GLY A 76 -12.76 -30.72 13.77
N SER A 77 -12.97 -29.65 14.54
CA SER A 77 -14.29 -29.05 14.75
C SER A 77 -14.44 -27.78 13.91
N THR A 78 -15.67 -27.47 13.51
CA THR A 78 -15.99 -26.25 12.77
C THR A 78 -17.17 -25.56 13.45
N LEU A 79 -16.99 -24.27 13.75
CA LEU A 79 -18.03 -23.39 14.26
C LEU A 79 -18.62 -22.57 13.12
N THR A 80 -19.93 -22.43 13.12
CA THR A 80 -20.66 -21.51 12.25
C THR A 80 -20.66 -20.09 12.82
N TYR A 81 -21.03 -19.10 12.01
CA TYR A 81 -21.15 -17.72 12.48
C TYR A 81 -22.14 -17.56 13.65
N ALA A 82 -23.18 -18.39 13.73
CA ALA A 82 -24.14 -18.35 14.84
C ALA A 82 -23.61 -18.94 16.15
N GLN A 83 -22.49 -19.67 16.12
CA GLN A 83 -21.90 -20.35 17.28
C GLN A 83 -20.69 -19.62 17.88
N LEU A 84 -20.22 -18.55 17.22
CA LEU A 84 -19.17 -17.65 17.71
C LEU A 84 -19.78 -16.48 18.51
#